data_AF-A0A3S9PW85-F1
#
_entry.id   AF-A0A3S9PW85-F1
#
_cell.length_a   1.000
_cell.length_b   1.000
_cell.length_c   1.000
_cell.angle_alpha   90.00
_cell.angle_beta   90.00
_cell.angle_gamma   90.00
#
_symmetry.space_group_name_H-M   'P 1'
#
loop_
_entity.id
_entity.type
_entity.pdbx_description
1 polymer ?
#
loop_
_entity_poly.entity_id
_entity_poly.type
_entity_poly.pdbx_seq_one_letter_code
_entity_poly.pdbx_strand_id
1 'polypeptide(L)'
;MSRRRKPSKKIRAGNGSALKPYRRWECLWRSTFSIALKDGDHEDDQLREYTVDVDYFDWDIRLYTDGVQTAVGSYPVRFPVPGGLIHADLSLYGAQRMHYEPGVGDPVLLKPHRNSLEGLRAAFARRHPLASRIISWTAIATLLIGLAVFIPLLVQRISEIEWVAENIGTFVSPINLPGWLNGTLLVAGIFAALERALTIRSHWLIDADTWWLD
;
A
#
# COMPACT_ATOMS: atom_id res chain seq x y z
N MET A 1 1.75 26.08 0.10
CA MET A 1 1.17 26.27 -1.25
C MET A 1 0.39 25.02 -1.62
N SER A 2 -0.95 25.09 -1.79
CA SER A 2 -1.79 23.91 -2.04
C SER A 2 -1.50 23.29 -3.40
N ARG A 3 -0.82 22.14 -3.40
CA ARG A 3 -0.55 21.34 -4.60
C ARG A 3 -1.89 21.00 -5.27
N ARG A 4 -2.03 21.37 -6.54
CA ARG A 4 -3.30 21.40 -7.27
C ARG A 4 -3.92 19.99 -7.35
N ARG A 5 -5.07 19.80 -6.70
CA ARG A 5 -5.95 18.62 -6.77
C ARG A 5 -6.46 18.44 -8.20
N LYS A 6 -5.74 17.70 -9.01
CA LYS A 6 -6.13 17.42 -10.40
C LYS A 6 -6.36 15.94 -10.61
N PRO A 7 -7.40 15.57 -11.36
CA PRO A 7 -7.58 14.20 -11.82
C PRO A 7 -6.40 13.78 -12.70
N SER A 8 -6.14 12.48 -12.79
CA SER A 8 -5.09 11.97 -13.67
C SER A 8 -5.48 12.17 -15.14
N LYS A 9 -4.50 12.51 -15.99
CA LYS A 9 -4.74 12.78 -17.42
C LYS A 9 -5.12 11.54 -18.24
N LYS A 10 -4.87 10.34 -17.72
CA LYS A 10 -5.05 9.05 -18.41
C LYS A 10 -6.12 8.21 -17.72
N ILE A 11 -7.36 8.68 -17.76
CA ILE A 11 -8.54 7.93 -17.32
C ILE A 11 -9.35 7.58 -18.56
N ARG A 12 -9.69 6.31 -18.72
CA ARG A 12 -10.58 5.81 -19.77
C ARG A 12 -11.96 5.60 -19.17
N ALA A 13 -12.99 5.80 -19.99
CA ALA A 13 -14.35 5.43 -19.61
C ALA A 13 -14.41 3.92 -19.34
N GLY A 14 -15.16 3.54 -18.30
CA GLY A 14 -15.47 2.15 -18.01
C GLY A 14 -16.33 1.54 -19.11
N ASN A 15 -16.30 0.21 -19.21
CA ASN A 15 -17.10 -0.52 -20.20
C ASN A 15 -18.51 -0.89 -19.69
N GLY A 16 -18.92 -0.40 -18.51
CA GLY A 16 -20.21 -0.74 -17.90
C GLY A 16 -20.31 -2.17 -17.35
N SER A 17 -19.22 -2.93 -17.33
CA SER A 17 -19.23 -4.29 -16.77
C SER A 17 -19.56 -4.30 -15.28
N ALA A 18 -20.26 -5.34 -14.84
CA ALA A 18 -20.54 -5.55 -13.43
C ALA A 18 -19.25 -5.90 -12.65
N LEU A 19 -19.19 -5.44 -11.40
CA LEU A 19 -18.15 -5.78 -10.45
C LEU A 19 -18.16 -7.30 -10.23
N LYS A 20 -17.05 -7.96 -10.59
CA LYS A 20 -16.92 -9.40 -10.39
C LYS A 20 -16.99 -9.71 -8.89
N PRO A 21 -17.80 -10.70 -8.47
CA PRO A 21 -17.84 -11.13 -7.08
C PRO A 21 -16.45 -11.48 -6.57
N TYR A 22 -16.11 -11.00 -5.37
CA TYR A 22 -14.79 -11.22 -4.80
C TYR A 22 -14.69 -12.59 -4.14
N ARG A 23 -13.86 -13.48 -4.71
CA ARG A 23 -13.64 -14.83 -4.17
C ARG A 23 -12.52 -14.80 -3.12
N ARG A 24 -12.60 -15.66 -2.09
CA ARG A 24 -11.58 -15.67 -1.02
C ARG A 24 -10.17 -15.94 -1.53
N TRP A 25 -10.00 -16.75 -2.56
CA TRP A 25 -8.68 -17.05 -3.14
C TRP A 25 -8.10 -15.90 -3.96
N GLU A 26 -8.94 -14.97 -4.44
CA GLU A 26 -8.48 -13.78 -5.18
C GLU A 26 -7.70 -12.82 -4.29
N CYS A 27 -7.72 -12.98 -2.97
CA CYS A 27 -6.96 -12.14 -2.04
C CYS A 27 -5.44 -12.12 -2.27
N LEU A 28 -4.91 -13.11 -3.00
CA LEU A 28 -3.49 -13.18 -3.34
C LEU A 28 -3.09 -12.25 -4.48
N TRP A 29 -4.02 -11.87 -5.37
CA TRP A 29 -3.72 -11.08 -6.57
C TRP A 29 -4.68 -9.91 -6.84
N ARG A 30 -5.75 -9.78 -6.04
CA ARG A 30 -6.79 -8.76 -6.22
C ARG A 30 -7.08 -8.09 -4.89
N SER A 31 -7.13 -6.76 -4.88
CA SER A 31 -7.62 -6.00 -3.72
C SER A 31 -8.74 -5.07 -4.15
N THR A 32 -9.78 -5.00 -3.31
CA THR A 32 -10.98 -4.22 -3.58
C THR A 32 -11.29 -3.35 -2.37
N PHE A 33 -11.57 -2.08 -2.59
CA PHE A 33 -11.85 -1.11 -1.53
C PHE A 33 -13.09 -0.32 -1.88
N SER A 34 -13.94 -0.04 -0.90
CA SER A 34 -15.16 0.74 -1.13
C SER A 34 -15.35 1.88 -0.14
N ILE A 35 -16.09 2.89 -0.59
CA ILE A 35 -16.56 4.02 0.20
C ILE A 35 -17.96 4.40 -0.27
N ALA A 36 -18.85 4.71 0.66
CA ALA A 36 -20.15 5.29 0.34
C ALA A 36 -20.01 6.81 0.32
N LEU A 37 -20.37 7.44 -0.79
CA LEU A 37 -20.37 8.90 -0.97
C LEU A 37 -21.76 9.34 -1.41
N LYS A 38 -22.15 10.57 -1.09
CA LYS A 38 -23.36 11.18 -1.65
C LYS A 38 -23.08 11.69 -3.06
N ASP A 39 -24.03 11.54 -3.97
CA ASP A 39 -23.89 11.95 -5.38
C ASP A 39 -23.87 13.49 -5.55
N GLY A 40 -24.14 14.25 -4.48
CA GLY A 40 -24.01 15.71 -4.40
C GLY A 40 -24.04 16.24 -2.95
N ASP A 41 -24.12 17.57 -2.83
CA ASP A 41 -24.06 18.30 -1.56
C ASP A 41 -25.43 18.44 -0.85
N HIS A 42 -26.53 18.02 -1.48
CA HIS A 42 -27.86 18.16 -0.88
C HIS A 42 -28.15 17.05 0.12
N GLU A 43 -28.94 17.34 1.17
CA GLU A 43 -29.29 16.34 2.19
C GLU A 43 -30.00 15.11 1.61
N ASP A 44 -30.81 15.32 0.56
CA ASP A 44 -31.60 14.31 -0.16
C ASP A 44 -30.80 13.48 -1.18
N ASP A 45 -29.51 13.77 -1.37
CA ASP A 45 -28.69 13.03 -2.33
C ASP A 45 -28.46 11.59 -1.88
N GLN A 46 -28.70 10.67 -2.82
CA GLN A 46 -28.56 9.23 -2.58
C GLN A 46 -27.11 8.87 -2.31
N LEU A 47 -26.90 8.00 -1.31
CA LEU A 47 -25.62 7.37 -1.05
C LEU A 47 -25.34 6.33 -2.13
N ARG A 48 -24.22 6.49 -2.83
CA ARG A 48 -23.69 5.54 -3.81
C ARG A 48 -22.41 4.90 -3.32
N GLU A 49 -22.23 3.62 -3.63
CA GLU A 49 -21.01 2.89 -3.30
C GLU A 49 -19.99 3.02 -4.43
N TYR A 50 -18.89 3.71 -4.14
CA TYR A 50 -17.73 3.78 -5.01
C TYR A 50 -16.75 2.70 -4.60
N THR A 51 -16.44 1.80 -5.53
CA THR A 51 -15.53 0.68 -5.32
C THR A 51 -14.34 0.78 -6.27
N VAL A 52 -13.14 0.75 -5.71
CA VAL A 52 -11.89 0.64 -6.44
C VAL A 52 -11.45 -0.82 -6.41
N ASP A 53 -11.27 -1.40 -7.59
CA ASP A 53 -10.81 -2.77 -7.78
C ASP A 53 -9.44 -2.76 -8.46
N VAL A 54 -8.47 -3.47 -7.86
CA VAL A 54 -7.10 -3.58 -8.34
C VAL A 54 -6.79 -5.04 -8.60
N ASP A 55 -6.34 -5.33 -9.81
CA ASP A 55 -5.75 -6.61 -10.18
C ASP A 55 -4.24 -6.42 -10.35
N TYR A 56 -3.44 -7.10 -9.52
CA TYR A 56 -1.99 -6.94 -9.50
C TYR A 56 -1.29 -7.50 -10.75
N PHE A 57 -1.97 -8.30 -11.57
CA PHE A 57 -1.38 -8.80 -12.82
C PHE A 57 -1.51 -7.82 -13.98
N ASP A 58 -2.57 -7.01 -14.00
CA ASP A 58 -2.88 -6.08 -15.08
C ASP A 58 -2.46 -4.64 -14.76
N TRP A 59 -2.22 -4.32 -13.47
CA TRP A 59 -1.88 -2.99 -12.96
C TRP A 59 -2.88 -1.87 -13.30
N ASP A 60 -4.00 -2.24 -13.94
CA ASP A 60 -5.15 -1.40 -14.18
C ASP A 60 -6.03 -1.33 -12.93
N ILE A 61 -6.38 -0.10 -12.58
CA ILE A 61 -7.25 0.23 -11.46
C ILE A 61 -8.61 0.59 -12.04
N ARG A 62 -9.65 -0.07 -11.54
CA ARG A 62 -11.02 0.05 -12.05
C ARG A 62 -11.89 0.70 -10.98
N LEU A 63 -12.62 1.74 -11.36
CA LEU A 63 -13.63 2.36 -10.52
C LEU A 63 -15.02 1.84 -10.89
N TYR A 64 -15.75 1.42 -9.88
CA TYR A 64 -17.14 0.99 -9.97
C TYR A 64 -18.00 1.93 -9.15
N THR A 65 -19.18 2.28 -9.66
CA THR A 65 -20.24 2.98 -8.92
C THR A 65 -21.43 2.04 -8.85
N ASP A 66 -21.91 1.73 -7.64
CA ASP A 66 -23.00 0.79 -7.38
C ASP A 66 -22.82 -0.56 -8.12
N GLY A 67 -21.57 -1.03 -8.18
CA GLY A 67 -21.21 -2.29 -8.84
C GLY A 67 -21.07 -2.23 -10.36
N VAL A 68 -21.19 -1.06 -11.00
CA VAL A 68 -21.02 -0.90 -12.45
C VAL A 68 -19.71 -0.17 -12.76
N GLN A 69 -18.90 -0.69 -13.68
CA GLN A 69 -17.63 -0.07 -14.03
C GLN A 69 -17.84 1.27 -14.73
N THR A 70 -17.29 2.33 -14.15
CA THR A 70 -17.45 3.72 -14.63
C THR A 70 -16.16 4.30 -15.19
N ALA A 71 -15.01 3.90 -14.65
CA ALA A 71 -13.72 4.38 -15.12
C ALA A 71 -12.61 3.33 -14.95
N VAL A 72 -11.57 3.45 -15.79
CA VAL A 72 -10.35 2.65 -15.71
C VAL A 72 -9.16 3.58 -15.84
N GLY A 73 -8.13 3.38 -15.03
CA GLY A 73 -6.88 4.10 -15.16
C GLY A 73 -5.72 3.28 -14.62
N SER A 74 -4.52 3.56 -15.13
CA SER A 74 -3.32 2.86 -14.71
C SER A 74 -2.66 3.56 -13.53
N TYR A 75 -2.01 2.77 -12.69
CA TYR A 75 -1.35 3.23 -11.47
C TYR A 75 -0.24 4.28 -11.72
N PRO A 76 -0.12 5.36 -10.89
CA PRO A 76 -1.10 5.90 -9.93
C PRO A 76 -2.22 6.69 -10.61
N VAL A 77 -3.45 6.60 -10.06
CA VAL A 77 -4.65 7.20 -10.66
C VAL A 77 -5.47 8.01 -9.64
N ARG A 78 -6.10 9.09 -10.11
CA ARG A 78 -6.99 9.93 -9.32
C ARG A 78 -8.32 10.07 -10.05
N PHE A 79 -9.33 9.33 -9.59
CA PHE A 79 -10.63 9.35 -10.23
C PHE A 79 -11.46 10.53 -9.73
N PRO A 80 -12.09 11.31 -10.62
CA PRO A 80 -13.08 12.28 -10.22
C PRO A 80 -14.35 11.56 -9.74
N VAL A 81 -14.82 11.94 -8.56
CA VAL A 81 -16.09 11.50 -7.98
C VAL A 81 -16.83 12.71 -7.42
N PRO A 82 -18.14 12.61 -7.12
CA PRO A 82 -18.85 13.69 -6.45
C PRO A 82 -18.14 14.15 -5.18
N GLY A 83 -18.05 15.47 -5.00
CA GLY A 83 -17.42 16.10 -3.84
C GLY A 83 -15.89 16.05 -3.79
N GLY A 84 -15.18 15.36 -4.69
CA GLY A 84 -13.73 15.25 -4.60
C GLY A 84 -13.04 14.30 -5.57
N LEU A 85 -11.93 13.70 -5.11
CA LEU A 85 -11.14 12.75 -5.88
C LEU A 85 -10.91 11.47 -5.09
N ILE A 86 -11.07 10.31 -5.72
CA ILE A 86 -10.55 9.05 -5.16
C ILE A 86 -9.15 8.85 -5.67
N HIS A 87 -8.19 8.84 -4.75
CA HIS A 87 -6.79 8.59 -5.01
C HIS A 87 -6.49 7.12 -4.80
N ALA A 88 -6.03 6.45 -5.84
CA ALA A 88 -5.54 5.08 -5.75
C ALA A 88 -4.03 5.09 -6.01
N ASP A 89 -3.28 5.08 -4.90
CA ASP A 89 -1.82 5.08 -4.86
C ASP A 89 -1.28 3.87 -4.08
N LEU A 90 -0.20 3.24 -4.59
CA LEU A 90 0.55 2.15 -3.97
C LEU A 90 1.75 2.81 -3.30
N SER A 91 1.61 3.23 -2.05
CA SER A 91 2.76 3.81 -1.34
C SER A 91 3.91 2.79 -1.27
N LEU A 92 5.14 3.28 -1.50
CA LEU A 92 6.39 2.53 -1.33
C LEU A 92 6.55 1.90 0.07
N TYR A 93 5.83 2.41 1.07
CA TYR A 93 5.95 2.00 2.48
C TYR A 93 4.84 1.06 2.97
N GLY A 94 4.12 0.43 2.05
CA GLY A 94 3.24 -0.69 2.42
C GLY A 94 1.87 -0.27 2.97
N ALA A 95 1.24 0.75 2.41
CA ALA A 95 -0.20 0.89 2.54
C ALA A 95 -0.75 1.40 1.21
N GLN A 96 -1.63 0.61 0.59
CA GLN A 96 -2.55 1.13 -0.42
C GLN A 96 -3.31 2.29 0.21
N ARG A 97 -2.89 3.52 -0.09
CA ARG A 97 -3.58 4.74 0.35
C ARG A 97 -4.71 4.98 -0.62
N MET A 98 -5.66 4.05 -0.68
CA MET A 98 -6.94 4.32 -1.31
C MET A 98 -7.72 5.24 -0.39
N HIS A 99 -7.79 6.52 -0.76
CA HIS A 99 -8.52 7.52 0.00
C HIS A 99 -9.35 8.39 -0.92
N TYR A 100 -10.46 8.84 -0.39
CA TYR A 100 -11.24 9.93 -0.93
C TYR A 100 -10.69 11.23 -0.35
N GLU A 101 -10.24 12.11 -1.23
CA GLU A 101 -9.89 13.49 -0.89
C GLU A 101 -11.07 14.40 -1.25
N PRO A 102 -11.85 14.87 -0.26
CA PRO A 102 -12.92 15.81 -0.52
C PRO A 102 -12.37 17.18 -0.94
N GLY A 103 -13.18 17.94 -1.67
CA GLY A 103 -12.89 19.32 -2.05
C GLY A 103 -12.72 20.23 -0.82
N VAL A 104 -13.37 19.89 0.30
CA VAL A 104 -13.24 20.55 1.60
C VAL A 104 -13.19 19.49 2.70
N GLY A 105 -12.25 19.62 3.64
CA GLY A 105 -12.06 18.70 4.76
C GLY A 105 -10.93 17.70 4.56
N ASP A 106 -10.83 16.78 5.51
CA ASP A 106 -9.73 15.82 5.59
C ASP A 106 -9.96 14.59 4.69
N PRO A 107 -8.88 13.99 4.15
CA PRO A 107 -8.95 12.73 3.41
C PRO A 107 -9.57 11.59 4.23
N VAL A 108 -10.44 10.81 3.60
CA VAL A 108 -11.11 9.65 4.19
C VAL A 108 -10.61 8.36 3.53
N LEU A 109 -10.15 7.39 4.32
CA LEU A 109 -9.69 6.10 3.81
C LEU A 109 -10.87 5.26 3.29
N LEU A 110 -10.66 4.59 2.15
CA LEU A 110 -11.59 3.56 1.67
C LEU A 110 -11.47 2.30 2.55
N LYS A 111 -12.57 1.55 2.65
CA LYS A 111 -12.63 0.30 3.43
C LYS A 111 -12.24 -0.89 2.57
N PRO A 112 -11.30 -1.74 3.00
CA PRO A 112 -10.96 -2.95 2.27
C PRO A 112 -12.13 -3.95 2.29
N HIS A 113 -12.23 -4.74 1.23
CA HIS A 113 -13.20 -5.82 1.16
C HIS A 113 -12.93 -6.86 2.25
N ARG A 114 -13.99 -7.39 2.88
CA ARG A 114 -13.89 -8.29 4.04
C ARG A 114 -13.04 -9.55 3.83
N ASN A 115 -12.98 -10.03 2.58
CA ASN A 115 -12.25 -11.25 2.22
C ASN A 115 -10.87 -10.95 1.62
N SER A 116 -10.48 -9.68 1.46
CA SER A 116 -9.13 -9.33 1.03
C SER A 116 -8.13 -9.55 2.16
N LEU A 117 -6.84 -9.64 1.85
CA LEU A 117 -5.81 -9.83 2.88
C LEU A 117 -5.80 -8.68 3.88
N GLU A 118 -6.01 -7.45 3.42
CA GLU A 118 -6.10 -6.27 4.26
C GLU A 118 -7.37 -6.28 5.14
N GLY A 119 -8.51 -6.71 4.57
CA GLY A 119 -9.76 -6.87 5.31
C GLY A 119 -9.67 -7.93 6.41
N LEU A 120 -9.07 -9.08 6.10
CA LEU A 120 -8.81 -10.16 7.05
C LEU A 120 -7.82 -9.71 8.14
N ARG A 121 -6.73 -9.04 7.75
CA ARG A 121 -5.72 -8.51 8.69
C ARG A 121 -6.31 -7.44 9.61
N ALA A 122 -7.17 -6.57 9.10
CA ALA A 122 -7.89 -5.58 9.88
C ALA A 122 -8.90 -6.22 10.85
N ALA A 123 -9.61 -7.28 10.42
CA ALA A 123 -10.48 -8.06 11.29
C ALA A 123 -9.68 -8.76 12.41
N PHE A 124 -8.52 -9.34 12.09
CA PHE A 124 -7.61 -9.93 13.08
C PHE A 124 -7.13 -8.89 14.10
N ALA A 125 -6.72 -7.68 13.65
CA ALA A 125 -6.32 -6.59 14.54
C ALA A 125 -7.43 -6.19 15.52
N ARG A 126 -8.69 -6.16 15.07
CA ARG A 126 -9.84 -5.83 15.93
C ARG A 126 -10.14 -6.94 16.93
N ARG A 127 -10.02 -8.21 16.53
CA ARG A 127 -10.29 -9.37 17.40
C ARG A 127 -9.16 -9.63 18.41
N HIS A 128 -7.91 -9.41 18.02
CA HIS A 128 -6.72 -9.71 18.83
C HIS A 128 -5.75 -8.53 18.87
N PRO A 129 -6.07 -7.44 19.58
CA PRO A 129 -5.28 -6.21 19.57
C PRO A 129 -3.85 -6.40 20.09
N LEU A 130 -3.67 -7.20 21.16
CA LEU A 130 -2.35 -7.47 21.74
C LEU A 130 -1.48 -8.30 20.78
N ALA A 131 -2.01 -9.39 20.23
CA ALA A 131 -1.29 -10.22 19.26
C ALA A 131 -0.91 -9.42 18.01
N SER A 132 -1.83 -8.59 17.51
CA SER A 132 -1.55 -7.67 16.39
C SER A 132 -0.42 -6.70 16.72
N ARG A 133 -0.34 -6.18 17.94
CA ARG A 133 0.76 -5.30 18.36
C ARG A 133 2.07 -6.07 18.34
N ILE A 134 2.13 -7.26 18.95
CA ILE A 134 3.33 -8.10 18.98
C ILE A 134 3.82 -8.41 17.56
N ILE A 135 2.94 -8.88 16.67
CA ILE A 135 3.29 -9.18 15.28
C ILE A 135 3.87 -7.96 14.57
N SER A 136 3.24 -6.79 14.71
CA SER A 136 3.75 -5.56 14.11
C SER A 136 5.11 -5.14 14.66
N TRP A 137 5.37 -5.28 15.97
CA TRP A 137 6.69 -5.00 16.56
C TRP A 137 7.74 -5.99 16.09
N THR A 138 7.42 -7.29 16.05
CA THR A 138 8.33 -8.33 15.56
C THR A 138 8.66 -8.10 14.08
N ALA A 139 7.68 -7.71 13.25
CA ALA A 139 7.93 -7.37 11.86
C ALA A 139 8.91 -6.19 11.72
N ILE A 140 8.71 -5.11 12.50
CA ILE A 140 9.63 -3.97 12.50
C ILE A 140 11.03 -4.40 12.94
N ALA A 141 11.15 -5.15 14.04
CA ALA A 141 12.42 -5.64 14.54
C ALA A 141 13.14 -6.52 13.51
N THR A 142 12.43 -7.43 12.86
CA THR A 142 12.97 -8.28 11.78
C THR A 142 13.49 -7.44 10.61
N LEU A 143 12.76 -6.41 10.19
CA LEU A 143 13.21 -5.52 9.11
C LEU A 143 14.45 -4.72 9.51
N LEU A 144 14.51 -4.21 10.74
CA LEU A 144 15.67 -3.47 11.24
C LEU A 144 16.91 -4.37 11.39
N ILE A 145 16.74 -5.59 11.92
CA ILE A 145 17.81 -6.58 12.03
C ILE A 145 18.29 -7.00 10.63
N GLY A 146 17.34 -7.28 9.73
CA GLY A 146 17.61 -7.59 8.33
C GLY A 146 18.43 -6.49 7.66
N LEU A 147 18.04 -5.24 7.86
CA LEU A 147 18.75 -4.07 7.32
C LEU A 147 20.14 -3.92 7.94
N ALA A 148 20.28 -4.07 9.26
CA ALA A 148 21.56 -3.98 9.96
C ALA A 148 22.55 -5.08 9.53
N VAL A 149 22.05 -6.26 9.16
CA VAL A 149 22.85 -7.35 8.58
C VAL A 149 23.16 -7.09 7.11
N PHE A 150 22.17 -6.58 6.36
CA PHE A 150 22.30 -6.34 4.92
C PHE A 150 23.31 -5.24 4.59
N ILE A 151 23.37 -4.16 5.38
CA ILE A 151 24.26 -3.02 5.12
C ILE A 151 25.74 -3.45 5.09
N PRO A 152 26.32 -4.08 6.13
CA PRO A 152 27.72 -4.53 6.10
C PRO A 152 28.01 -5.51 4.96
N LEU A 153 27.08 -6.42 4.66
CA LEU A 153 27.21 -7.36 3.55
C LEU A 153 27.23 -6.62 2.20
N LEU A 154 26.37 -5.63 2.02
CA LEU A 154 26.33 -4.81 0.81
C LEU A 154 27.60 -3.96 0.67
N VAL A 155 28.09 -3.35 1.75
CA VAL A 155 29.34 -2.58 1.77
C VAL A 155 30.52 -3.46 1.38
N GLN A 156 30.61 -4.68 1.93
CA GLN A 156 31.63 -5.63 1.51
C GLN A 156 31.55 -5.91 0.01
N ARG A 157 30.37 -6.22 -0.53
CA ARG A 157 30.18 -6.49 -1.97
C ARG A 157 30.55 -5.30 -2.85
N ILE A 158 30.23 -4.08 -2.43
CA ILE A 158 30.61 -2.87 -3.16
C ILE A 158 32.14 -2.66 -3.08
N SER A 159 32.75 -2.93 -1.93
CA SER A 159 34.21 -2.78 -1.74
C SER A 159 35.05 -3.78 -2.53
N GLU A 160 34.46 -4.91 -2.94
CA GLU A 160 35.09 -5.92 -3.80
C GLU A 160 35.09 -5.52 -5.29
N ILE A 161 34.38 -4.45 -5.67
CA ILE A 161 34.39 -3.92 -7.05
C ILE A 161 35.75 -3.30 -7.34
N GLU A 162 36.39 -3.68 -8.45
CA GLU A 162 37.78 -3.33 -8.81
C GLU A 162 38.09 -1.84 -8.64
N TRP A 163 37.25 -0.97 -9.21
CA TRP A 163 37.40 0.48 -9.05
C TRP A 163 37.32 0.94 -7.58
N VAL A 164 36.43 0.37 -6.77
CA VAL A 164 36.28 0.74 -5.35
C VAL A 164 37.46 0.21 -4.53
N ALA A 165 37.86 -1.04 -4.76
CA ALA A 165 38.97 -1.68 -4.09
C ALA A 165 40.28 -0.89 -4.30
N GLU A 166 40.52 -0.41 -5.51
CA GLU A 166 41.72 0.36 -5.86
C GLU A 166 41.72 1.79 -5.28
N ASN A 167 40.56 2.44 -5.18
CA ASN A 167 40.48 3.87 -4.81
C ASN A 167 40.11 4.11 -3.33
N ILE A 168 39.34 3.21 -2.70
CA ILE A 168 38.80 3.37 -1.34
C ILE A 168 39.32 2.25 -0.41
N GLY A 169 39.56 1.05 -0.96
CA GLY A 169 39.99 -0.13 -0.22
C GLY A 169 38.87 -1.15 -0.01
N THR A 170 39.23 -2.29 0.56
CA THR A 170 38.31 -3.41 0.81
C THR A 170 37.76 -3.40 2.22
N PHE A 171 36.51 -3.86 2.37
CA PHE A 171 35.84 -4.02 3.65
C PHE A 171 35.44 -5.48 3.84
N VAL A 172 35.79 -6.05 4.99
CA VAL A 172 35.35 -7.40 5.39
C VAL A 172 34.29 -7.25 6.45
N SER A 173 33.09 -7.77 6.18
CA SER A 173 32.00 -7.76 7.15
C SER A 173 32.38 -8.61 8.37
N PRO A 174 32.21 -8.10 9.60
CA PRO A 174 32.39 -8.90 10.80
C PRO A 174 31.26 -9.93 11.00
N ILE A 175 30.17 -9.80 10.23
CA ILE A 175 28.99 -10.65 10.31
C ILE A 175 29.15 -11.83 9.37
N ASN A 176 29.41 -13.00 9.94
CA ASN A 176 29.42 -14.28 9.22
C ASN A 176 28.21 -15.11 9.66
N LEU A 177 27.12 -15.07 8.88
CA LEU A 177 25.92 -15.86 9.16
C LEU A 177 25.97 -17.19 8.41
N PRO A 178 25.69 -18.33 9.09
CA PRO A 178 25.52 -19.59 8.39
C PRO A 178 24.34 -19.51 7.42
N GLY A 179 24.41 -20.25 6.31
CA GLY A 179 23.44 -20.13 5.21
C GLY A 179 21.96 -20.31 5.63
N TRP A 180 21.68 -21.19 6.58
CA TRP A 180 20.32 -21.40 7.10
C TRP A 180 19.76 -20.17 7.81
N LEU A 181 20.60 -19.41 8.53
CA LEU A 181 20.18 -18.23 9.28
C LEU A 181 19.93 -17.06 8.32
N ASN A 182 20.76 -16.93 7.28
CA ASN A 182 20.52 -15.97 6.20
C ASN A 182 19.20 -16.27 5.46
N GLY A 183 18.95 -17.55 5.12
CA GLY A 183 17.69 -17.98 4.51
C GLY A 183 16.47 -17.71 5.40
N THR A 184 16.60 -17.95 6.71
CA THR A 184 15.53 -17.67 7.67
C THR A 184 15.25 -16.17 7.77
N LEU A 185 16.30 -15.33 7.81
CA LEU A 185 16.18 -13.88 7.88
C LEU A 185 15.53 -13.30 6.62
N LEU A 186 15.87 -13.84 5.44
CA LEU A 186 15.23 -13.49 4.18
C LEU A 186 13.73 -13.79 4.21
N VAL A 187 13.35 -15.02 4.57
CA VAL A 187 11.93 -15.43 4.65
C VAL A 187 11.17 -14.60 5.68
N ALA A 188 11.76 -14.40 6.87
CA ALA A 188 11.18 -13.55 7.91
C ALA A 188 11.02 -12.10 7.44
N GLY A 189 11.98 -11.57 6.68
CA GLY A 189 11.92 -10.24 6.06
C GLY A 189 10.75 -10.10 5.08
N ILE A 190 10.50 -11.11 4.25
CA ILE A 190 9.35 -11.14 3.34
C ILE A 190 8.04 -11.10 4.12
N PHE A 191 7.88 -11.93 5.15
CA PHE A 191 6.68 -11.92 5.99
C PHE A 191 6.51 -10.60 6.74
N ALA A 192 7.60 -10.01 7.22
CA ALA A 192 7.58 -8.71 7.88
C ALA A 192 7.17 -7.59 6.92
N ALA A 193 7.66 -7.61 5.67
CA ALA A 193 7.26 -6.68 4.63
C ALA A 193 5.78 -6.84 4.24
N LEU A 194 5.29 -8.08 4.12
CA LEU A 194 3.87 -8.36 3.88
C LEU A 194 2.98 -7.89 5.02
N GLU A 195 3.36 -8.16 6.27
CA GLU A 195 2.67 -7.64 7.46
C GLU A 195 2.58 -6.12 7.42
N ARG A 196 3.66 -5.47 6.97
CA ARG A 196 3.68 -4.02 6.82
C ARG A 196 2.76 -3.54 5.71
N ALA A 197 2.78 -4.21 4.55
CA ALA A 197 1.92 -3.94 3.40
C ALA A 197 0.41 -4.09 3.69
N LEU A 198 0.03 -5.10 4.49
CA LEU A 198 -1.37 -5.44 4.76
C LEU A 198 -1.97 -4.66 5.93
N THR A 199 -1.14 -4.10 6.80
CA THR A 199 -1.64 -3.35 7.94
C THR A 199 -2.03 -1.95 7.49
N ILE A 200 -3.31 -1.80 7.13
CA ILE A 200 -3.97 -0.50 6.94
C ILE A 200 -4.05 0.21 8.29
N ARG A 201 -2.95 0.80 8.71
CA ARG A 201 -2.95 1.85 9.71
C ARG A 201 -2.06 2.95 9.23
N SER A 202 -2.62 4.15 9.24
CA SER A 202 -1.92 5.40 9.46
C SER A 202 -1.02 5.26 10.71
N HIS A 203 0.18 4.71 10.53
CA HIS A 203 1.23 4.92 11.53
C HIS A 203 1.84 6.28 11.23
N TRP A 204 1.38 7.26 12.02
CA TRP A 204 1.97 8.57 12.26
C TRP A 204 3.50 8.59 12.29
N LEU A 205 4.15 7.47 12.64
CA LEU A 205 5.59 7.31 12.71
C LEU A 205 6.31 7.45 11.34
N ILE A 206 5.57 7.41 10.22
CA ILE A 206 6.12 7.60 8.86
C ILE A 206 5.59 8.89 8.20
N ASP A 207 4.57 9.55 8.77
CA ASP A 207 4.14 10.89 8.30
C ASP A 207 5.11 12.01 8.73
N ALA A 208 6.25 11.68 9.34
CA ALA A 208 7.35 12.62 9.54
C ALA A 208 8.04 12.98 8.21
N ASP A 209 8.07 12.11 7.19
CA ASP A 209 8.79 12.39 5.94
C ASP A 209 7.87 12.99 4.89
N THR A 210 7.47 14.26 5.06
CA THR A 210 7.18 15.18 3.93
C THR A 210 6.98 16.65 4.35
N TRP A 211 7.19 17.05 5.61
CA TRP A 211 7.19 18.48 5.98
C TRP A 211 8.53 19.20 5.70
N TRP A 212 9.59 18.48 5.29
CA TRP A 212 10.91 19.07 4.99
C TRP A 212 11.38 18.87 3.54
N LEU A 213 10.59 18.22 2.68
CA LEU A 213 10.87 18.12 1.23
C LEU A 213 9.93 18.99 0.38
N ASP A 214 9.25 19.96 1.00
CA ASP A 214 8.54 21.07 0.35
C ASP A 214 9.10 22.42 0.85
#